data_AF-A0A3B0Y1Z2-F1
#
_entry.id   AF-A0A3B0Y1Z2-F1
#
_cell.length_a   1.000
_cell.length_b   1.000
_cell.length_c   1.000
_cell.angle_alpha   90.00
_cell.angle_beta   90.00
_cell.angle_gamma   90.00
#
_symmetry.space_group_name_H-M   'P 1'
#
loop_
_entity.id
_entity.type
_entity.pdbx_description
1 polymer ?
#
loop_
_entity_poly.entity_id
_entity_poly.type
_entity_poly.pdbx_seq_one_letter_code
_entity_poly.pdbx_strand_id
1 'polypeptide(L)'
;MEQVEAGVPFRDVVGQFRTAMMAAGLILKPAERNAKLAALLEDFEPESGSDVSEMIALLMAEIPRTRERQAMAAIRKYAKDNSIDLPKVKRVGGFKKKLFDWMVENPTASVGELATFVSEKGKPESVTKRYSEVMLLAQKMAANMPAE
;
A
#
# COMPACT_ATOMS: atom_id res chain seq x y z
N MET A 1 1.32 -24.51 15.57
CA MET A 1 -0.10 -24.91 15.38
C MET A 1 -0.63 -25.71 16.57
N GLU A 2 0.23 -26.29 17.40
CA GLU A 2 -0.12 -27.12 18.57
C GLU A 2 -0.89 -26.42 19.70
N GLN A 3 -0.74 -25.09 19.90
CA GLN A 3 -1.41 -24.38 21.00
C GLN A 3 -2.91 -24.08 20.77
N VAL A 4 -3.37 -24.07 19.52
CA VAL A 4 -4.79 -23.82 19.20
C VAL A 4 -5.63 -25.07 19.47
N GLU A 5 -5.03 -26.26 19.35
CA GLU A 5 -5.65 -27.54 19.70
C GLU A 5 -5.76 -27.75 21.23
N ALA A 6 -4.96 -27.01 22.01
CA ALA A 6 -4.95 -27.05 23.49
C ALA A 6 -6.00 -26.15 24.17
N GLY A 7 -6.92 -25.53 23.41
CA GLY A 7 -8.00 -24.69 23.96
C GLY A 7 -7.58 -23.28 24.39
N VAL A 8 -6.35 -22.84 24.05
CA VAL A 8 -5.92 -21.46 24.30
C VAL A 8 -6.62 -20.52 23.31
N PRO A 9 -7.27 -19.43 23.78
CA PRO A 9 -7.89 -18.46 22.90
C PRO A 9 -6.89 -17.92 21.87
N PHE A 10 -7.26 -17.93 20.59
CA PHE A 10 -6.39 -17.48 19.50
C PHE A 10 -5.83 -16.06 19.70
N ARG A 11 -6.59 -15.21 20.41
CA ARG A 11 -6.16 -13.85 20.80
C ARG A 11 -4.88 -13.86 21.64
N ASP A 12 -4.73 -14.81 22.55
CA ASP A 12 -3.59 -14.91 23.44
C ASP A 12 -2.36 -15.43 22.70
N VAL A 13 -2.56 -16.35 21.75
CA VAL A 13 -1.52 -16.82 20.82
C VAL A 13 -1.00 -15.67 19.95
N VAL A 14 -1.89 -14.82 19.43
CA VAL A 14 -1.50 -13.61 18.66
C VAL A 14 -0.73 -12.61 19.55
N GLY A 15 -1.13 -12.47 20.81
CA GLY A 15 -0.43 -11.65 21.80
C GLY A 15 1.01 -12.14 22.03
N GLN A 16 1.17 -13.43 22.29
CA GLN A 16 2.48 -14.07 22.49
C GLN A 16 3.37 -13.98 21.23
N PHE A 17 2.80 -14.23 20.06
CA PHE A 17 3.51 -14.07 18.78
C PHE A 17 4.00 -12.64 18.59
N ARG A 18 3.17 -11.64 18.89
CA ARG A 18 3.57 -10.23 18.80
C ARG A 18 4.69 -9.89 19.76
N THR A 19 4.65 -10.42 20.98
CA THR A 19 5.73 -10.26 21.98
C THR A 19 7.04 -10.90 21.50
N ALA A 20 6.98 -12.10 20.92
CA ALA A 20 8.14 -12.76 20.33
C ALA A 20 8.73 -11.96 19.16
N MET A 21 7.89 -11.39 18.29
CA MET A 21 8.36 -10.55 17.19
C MET A 21 8.96 -9.22 17.64
N MET A 22 8.48 -8.66 18.76
CA MET A 22 9.12 -7.50 19.39
C MET A 22 10.48 -7.88 20.01
N ALA A 23 10.57 -9.02 20.69
CA ALA A 23 11.82 -9.52 21.24
C ALA A 23 12.86 -9.84 20.15
N ALA A 24 12.41 -10.30 18.99
CA ALA A 24 13.25 -10.53 17.81
C ALA A 24 13.60 -9.25 17.02
N GLY A 25 13.16 -8.06 17.46
CA GLY A 25 13.43 -6.79 16.77
C GLY A 25 12.67 -6.59 15.44
N LEU A 26 11.75 -7.50 15.10
CA LEU A 26 10.98 -7.46 13.86
C LEU A 26 9.82 -6.46 13.91
N ILE A 27 9.39 -6.08 15.12
CA ILE A 27 8.36 -5.07 15.38
C ILE A 27 8.85 -4.14 16.48
N LEU A 28 8.72 -2.83 16.27
CA LEU A 28 8.90 -1.84 17.32
C LEU A 28 7.72 -1.85 18.30
N LYS A 29 7.99 -1.64 19.58
CA LYS A 29 6.93 -1.41 20.56
C LYS A 29 6.14 -0.15 20.17
N PRO A 30 4.85 -0.03 20.54
CA PRO A 30 4.05 1.14 20.21
C PRO A 30 4.68 2.46 20.66
N ALA A 31 5.28 2.50 21.86
CA ALA A 31 5.96 3.69 22.37
C ALA A 31 7.20 4.05 21.54
N GLU A 32 8.06 3.07 21.23
CA GLU A 32 9.25 3.25 20.40
C GLU A 32 8.88 3.70 18.99
N ARG A 33 7.84 3.10 18.39
CA ARG A 33 7.29 3.50 17.09
C ARG A 33 6.82 4.95 17.11
N ASN A 34 6.11 5.36 18.15
CA ASN A 34 5.60 6.72 18.26
C ASN A 34 6.72 7.74 18.49
N ALA A 35 7.73 7.40 19.30
CA ALA A 35 8.92 8.23 19.47
C ALA A 35 9.69 8.38 18.16
N LYS A 36 9.88 7.29 17.40
CA LYS A 36 10.54 7.34 16.09
C LYS A 36 9.74 8.15 15.07
N LEU A 37 8.40 8.03 15.08
CA LEU A 37 7.53 8.89 14.25
C LEU A 37 7.68 10.36 14.60
N ALA A 38 7.70 10.71 15.89
CA ALA A 38 7.86 12.08 16.34
C ALA A 38 9.22 12.64 15.93
N ALA A 39 10.30 11.88 16.12
CA ALA A 39 11.65 12.29 15.74
C ALA A 39 11.82 12.46 14.22
N LEU A 40 11.21 11.59 13.40
CA LEU A 40 11.30 11.71 11.94
C LEU A 40 10.45 12.85 11.36
N LEU A 41 9.41 13.27 12.09
CA LEU A 41 8.52 14.36 11.68
C LEU A 41 8.86 15.68 12.38
N GLU A 42 9.85 15.68 13.27
CA GLU A 42 10.33 16.89 13.95
C GLU A 42 10.70 17.93 12.89
N ASP A 43 10.15 19.14 13.04
CA ASP A 43 10.32 20.26 12.11
C ASP A 43 9.89 19.98 10.65
N PHE A 44 9.04 18.97 10.42
CA PHE A 44 8.53 18.66 9.08
C PHE A 44 7.51 19.70 8.59
N GLU A 45 7.98 20.64 7.76
CA GLU A 45 7.17 21.67 7.09
C GLU A 45 7.24 21.50 5.55
N PRO A 46 6.34 20.69 4.95
CA PRO A 46 6.38 20.43 3.52
C PRO A 46 5.85 21.62 2.71
N GLU A 47 6.61 22.06 1.71
CA GLU A 47 6.22 23.12 0.76
C GLU A 47 5.51 22.54 -0.47
N SER A 48 5.79 21.27 -0.78
CA SER A 48 5.37 20.60 -1.99
C SER A 48 4.86 19.17 -1.75
N GLY A 49 4.08 18.67 -2.71
CA GLY A 49 3.63 17.27 -2.68
C GLY A 49 4.77 16.25 -2.80
N SER A 50 5.93 16.65 -3.33
CA SER A 50 7.16 15.83 -3.36
C SER A 50 7.70 15.62 -1.95
N ASP A 51 7.78 16.67 -1.13
CA ASP A 51 8.31 16.58 0.24
C ASP A 51 7.50 15.60 1.09
N VAL A 52 6.18 15.62 0.92
CA VAL A 52 5.29 14.65 1.56
C VAL A 52 5.54 13.23 1.05
N SER A 53 5.80 13.05 -0.25
CA SER A 53 6.07 11.74 -0.84
C SER A 53 7.42 11.17 -0.37
N GLU A 54 8.43 12.03 -0.25
CA GLU A 54 9.75 11.68 0.29
C GLU A 54 9.66 11.32 1.77
N MET A 55 8.93 12.10 2.56
CA MET A 55 8.67 11.78 3.96
C MET A 55 7.93 10.44 4.12
N ILE A 56 6.96 10.13 3.26
CA ILE A 56 6.31 8.82 3.25
C ILE A 56 7.32 7.70 3.00
N ALA A 57 8.21 7.87 2.02
CA ALA A 57 9.25 6.89 1.71
C ALA A 57 10.21 6.70 2.89
N LEU A 58 10.64 7.80 3.53
CA LEU A 58 11.48 7.78 4.73
C LEU A 58 10.82 7.03 5.88
N LEU A 59 9.56 7.34 6.20
CA LEU A 59 8.81 6.64 7.25
C LEU A 59 8.65 5.15 6.98
N MET A 60 8.49 4.75 5.71
CA MET A 60 8.39 3.34 5.33
C MET A 60 9.73 2.60 5.45
N ALA A 61 10.84 3.26 5.12
CA ALA A 61 12.18 2.70 5.27
C ALA A 61 12.58 2.56 6.74
N GLU A 62 12.30 3.58 7.55
CA GLU A 62 12.75 3.66 8.94
C GLU A 62 11.87 2.91 9.94
N ILE A 63 10.58 2.72 9.63
CA ILE A 63 9.63 2.11 10.56
C ILE A 63 9.13 0.78 10.00
N PRO A 64 9.60 -0.36 10.54
CA PRO A 64 9.22 -1.68 10.05
C PRO A 64 7.71 -1.87 9.93
N ARG A 65 7.31 -2.53 8.83
CA ARG A 65 5.91 -2.85 8.50
C ARG A 65 4.99 -1.63 8.36
N THR A 66 5.53 -0.44 8.14
CA THR A 66 4.74 0.75 7.83
C THR A 66 4.39 0.76 6.36
N ARG A 67 3.10 0.92 6.06
CA ARG A 67 2.59 1.07 4.70
C ARG A 67 2.37 2.54 4.38
N GLU A 68 2.37 2.89 3.10
CA GLU A 68 2.11 4.23 2.58
C GLU A 68 0.90 4.92 3.23
N ARG A 69 -0.23 4.19 3.35
CA ARG A 69 -1.45 4.71 4.01
C ARG A 69 -1.25 5.04 5.49
N GLN A 70 -0.43 4.26 6.20
CA GLN A 70 -0.13 4.49 7.61
C GLN A 70 0.85 5.64 7.78
N ALA A 71 1.87 5.75 6.92
CA ALA A 71 2.79 6.87 6.89
C ALA A 71 2.05 8.19 6.61
N MET A 72 1.20 8.23 5.57
CA MET A 72 0.37 9.40 5.26
C MET A 72 -0.60 9.77 6.40
N ALA A 73 -1.14 8.78 7.12
CA ALA A 73 -1.98 9.05 8.27
C ALA A 73 -1.19 9.67 9.44
N ALA A 74 0.06 9.25 9.66
CA ALA A 74 0.94 9.83 10.66
C ALA A 74 1.30 11.28 10.31
N ILE A 75 1.67 11.55 9.05
CA ILE A 75 1.95 12.89 8.54
C ILE A 75 0.74 13.81 8.73
N ARG A 76 -0.48 13.36 8.36
CA ARG A 76 -1.70 14.15 8.57
C ARG A 76 -1.98 14.45 10.03
N LYS A 77 -1.71 13.49 10.92
CA LYS A 77 -1.87 13.71 12.36
C LYS A 77 -0.89 14.76 12.83
N TYR A 78 0.39 14.62 12.49
CA TYR A 78 1.43 15.60 12.83
C TYR A 78 1.10 17.01 12.31
N ALA A 79 0.70 17.12 11.04
CA ALA A 79 0.32 18.40 10.45
C ALA A 79 -0.88 19.03 11.16
N LYS A 80 -1.88 18.22 11.54
CA LYS A 80 -3.02 18.71 12.34
C LYS A 80 -2.59 19.20 13.72
N ASP A 81 -1.71 18.45 14.40
CA ASP A 81 -1.26 18.77 15.75
C ASP A 81 -0.37 20.04 15.78
N ASN A 82 0.33 20.33 14.68
CA ASN A 82 1.22 21.50 14.53
C ASN A 82 0.62 22.63 13.66
N SER A 83 -0.66 22.54 13.28
CA SER A 83 -1.33 23.54 12.41
C SER A 83 -0.63 23.81 11.07
N ILE A 84 -0.01 22.78 10.50
CA ILE A 84 0.68 22.84 9.20
C ILE A 84 -0.32 22.52 8.09
N ASP A 85 -0.34 23.33 7.03
CA ASP A 85 -1.13 23.02 5.84
C ASP A 85 -0.36 22.03 4.96
N LEU A 86 -1.01 20.93 4.59
CA LEU A 86 -0.36 19.87 3.81
C LEU A 86 -0.58 20.12 2.32
N PRO A 87 0.50 20.26 1.51
CA PRO A 87 0.36 20.40 0.08
C PRO A 87 -0.32 19.16 -0.51
N LYS A 88 -1.05 19.38 -1.61
CA LYS A 88 -1.74 18.29 -2.31
C LYS A 88 -0.73 17.30 -2.87
N VAL A 89 -0.65 16.12 -2.27
CA VAL A 89 0.09 15.00 -2.83
C VAL A 89 -0.63 14.51 -4.08
N LYS A 90 0.06 14.48 -5.22
CA LYS A 90 -0.44 13.77 -6.41
C LYS A 90 -0.65 12.32 -6.00
N ARG A 91 -1.89 11.85 -6.03
CA ARG A 91 -2.19 10.44 -5.76
C ARG A 91 -1.47 9.60 -6.81
N VAL A 92 -0.40 8.90 -6.41
CA VAL A 92 0.14 7.81 -7.21
C VAL A 92 -1.00 6.81 -7.34
N GLY A 93 -1.50 6.63 -8.56
CA GLY A 93 -2.71 5.85 -8.77
C GLY A 93 -2.60 4.48 -8.12
N GLY A 94 -3.64 4.07 -7.39
CA GLY A 94 -3.71 2.74 -6.80
C GLY A 94 -3.59 1.65 -7.88
N PHE A 95 -3.48 0.39 -7.45
CA PHE A 95 -3.31 -0.74 -8.38
C PHE A 95 -4.30 -0.72 -9.56
N LYS A 96 -5.56 -0.31 -9.35
CA LYS A 96 -6.54 -0.16 -10.44
C LYS A 96 -6.07 0.81 -11.52
N LYS A 97 -5.50 1.96 -11.17
CA LYS A 97 -4.98 2.91 -12.15
C LYS A 97 -3.84 2.26 -12.93
N LYS A 98 -2.86 1.68 -12.24
CA LYS A 98 -1.74 0.97 -12.88
C LYS A 98 -2.20 -0.16 -13.80
N LEU A 99 -3.26 -0.87 -13.42
CA LEU A 99 -3.88 -1.92 -14.20
C LEU A 99 -4.52 -1.38 -15.48
N PHE A 100 -5.30 -0.29 -15.38
CA PHE A 100 -5.90 0.35 -16.54
C PHE A 100 -4.87 1.01 -17.45
N ASP A 101 -3.88 1.70 -16.88
CA ASP A 101 -2.75 2.28 -17.61
C ASP A 101 -2.03 1.15 -18.40
N TRP A 102 -1.74 0.01 -17.75
CA TRP A 102 -1.15 -1.16 -18.42
C TRP A 102 -2.04 -1.76 -19.51
N MET A 103 -3.36 -1.87 -19.30
CA MET A 103 -4.29 -2.37 -20.33
C MET A 103 -4.35 -1.46 -21.56
N VAL A 104 -4.24 -0.14 -21.36
CA VAL A 104 -4.20 0.84 -22.45
C VAL A 104 -2.88 0.75 -23.21
N GLU A 105 -1.76 0.55 -22.50
CA GLU A 105 -0.44 0.35 -23.10
C GLU A 105 -0.31 -1.02 -23.80
N ASN A 106 -1.09 -2.02 -23.39
CA ASN A 106 -1.05 -3.38 -23.92
C ASN A 106 -2.45 -3.81 -24.43
N PRO A 107 -3.00 -3.13 -25.45
CA PRO A 107 -4.38 -3.30 -25.86
C PRO A 107 -4.67 -4.71 -26.39
N THR A 108 -3.68 -5.41 -26.94
CA THR A 108 -3.81 -6.78 -27.47
C THR A 108 -3.38 -7.85 -26.49
N ALA A 109 -3.08 -7.49 -25.23
CA ALA A 109 -2.64 -8.45 -24.23
C ALA A 109 -3.68 -9.57 -24.01
N SER A 110 -3.17 -10.77 -23.82
CA SER A 110 -3.93 -11.95 -23.45
C SER A 110 -4.27 -11.95 -21.96
N VAL A 111 -5.27 -12.76 -21.59
CA VAL A 111 -5.62 -12.98 -20.17
C VAL A 111 -4.44 -13.59 -19.39
N GLY A 112 -3.56 -14.34 -20.07
CA GLY A 112 -2.33 -14.86 -19.49
C GLY A 112 -1.34 -13.76 -19.11
N GLU A 113 -1.12 -12.79 -20.00
CA GLU A 113 -0.24 -11.64 -19.72
C GLU A 113 -0.80 -10.75 -18.60
N LEU A 114 -2.13 -10.56 -18.57
CA LEU A 114 -2.81 -9.90 -17.46
C LEU A 114 -2.57 -10.66 -16.13
N ALA A 115 -2.65 -12.00 -16.15
CA ALA A 115 -2.40 -12.81 -14.96
C ALA A 115 -0.96 -12.63 -14.45
N THR A 116 0.01 -12.62 -15.35
CA THR A 116 1.42 -12.35 -15.03
C THR A 116 1.59 -10.99 -14.39
N PHE A 117 1.06 -9.92 -14.99
CA PHE A 117 1.13 -8.57 -14.44
C PHE A 117 0.49 -8.47 -13.04
N VAL A 118 -0.69 -9.07 -12.84
CA VAL A 118 -1.40 -9.07 -11.54
C VAL A 118 -0.57 -9.81 -10.48
N SER A 119 0.00 -10.96 -10.84
CA SER A 119 0.85 -11.78 -9.96
C SER A 119 2.13 -11.05 -9.55
N GLU A 120 2.82 -10.41 -10.51
CA GLU A 120 4.03 -9.62 -10.25
C GLU A 120 3.79 -8.44 -9.29
N LYS A 121 2.58 -7.88 -9.29
CA LYS A 121 2.18 -6.83 -8.33
C LYS A 121 1.64 -7.39 -6.99
N GLY A 122 1.78 -8.70 -6.76
CA GLY A 122 1.39 -9.37 -5.52
C GLY A 122 -0.11 -9.35 -5.25
N LYS A 123 -0.93 -9.40 -6.31
CA LYS A 123 -2.40 -9.41 -6.22
C LYS A 123 -2.95 -10.82 -6.43
N PRO A 124 -4.08 -11.15 -5.77
CA PRO A 124 -4.67 -12.48 -5.90
C PRO A 124 -5.28 -12.69 -7.29
N GLU A 125 -5.34 -13.95 -7.74
CA GLU A 125 -5.89 -14.36 -9.04
C GLU A 125 -7.35 -13.91 -9.25
N SER A 126 -8.11 -13.72 -8.16
CA SER A 126 -9.46 -13.15 -8.22
C SER A 126 -9.52 -11.76 -8.86
N VAL A 127 -8.41 -11.01 -8.80
CA VAL A 127 -8.25 -9.74 -9.51
C VAL A 127 -8.16 -9.99 -11.02
N THR A 128 -7.36 -10.95 -11.49
CA THR A 128 -7.29 -11.31 -12.91
C THR A 128 -8.67 -11.68 -13.45
N LYS A 129 -9.41 -12.55 -12.74
CA LYS A 129 -10.77 -12.97 -13.15
C LYS A 129 -11.73 -11.79 -13.26
N ARG A 130 -11.66 -10.85 -12.31
CA ARG A 130 -12.54 -9.68 -12.32
C ARG A 130 -12.24 -8.73 -13.48
N TYR A 131 -10.98 -8.65 -13.91
CA TYR A 131 -10.53 -7.65 -14.86
C TYR A 131 -10.28 -8.18 -16.27
N SER A 132 -10.25 -9.50 -16.47
CA SER A 132 -10.17 -10.11 -17.79
C SER A 132 -11.38 -9.77 -18.66
N GLU A 133 -12.60 -9.78 -18.11
CA GLU A 133 -13.82 -9.39 -18.83
C GLU A 133 -13.78 -7.93 -19.29
N VAL A 134 -13.27 -7.05 -18.43
CA VAL A 134 -13.12 -5.62 -18.73
C VAL A 134 -12.12 -5.40 -19.86
N MET A 135 -11.00 -6.12 -19.83
CA MET A 135 -9.98 -6.06 -20.88
C MET A 135 -10.52 -6.56 -22.22
N LEU A 136 -11.22 -7.71 -22.23
CA LEU A 136 -11.83 -8.27 -23.43
C LEU A 136 -12.93 -7.36 -24.00
N LEU A 137 -13.70 -6.69 -23.14
CA LEU A 137 -14.71 -5.72 -23.57
C LEU A 137 -14.04 -4.49 -24.19
N ALA A 138 -13.00 -3.95 -23.55
CA ALA A 138 -12.24 -2.81 -24.06
C ALA A 138 -11.61 -3.13 -25.43
N GLN A 139 -11.07 -4.33 -25.61
CA GLN A 139 -10.55 -4.84 -26.89
C GLN A 139 -11.63 -4.88 -27.98
N LYS A 140 -12.81 -5.42 -27.66
CA LYS A 140 -13.93 -5.48 -28.59
C LYS A 140 -14.44 -4.09 -28.98
N MET A 141 -14.49 -3.16 -28.02
CA MET A 141 -14.87 -1.77 -28.30
C MET A 141 -13.84 -1.06 -29.17
N ALA A 142 -12.54 -1.26 -28.92
CA ALA A 142 -11.48 -0.72 -29.74
C ALA A 142 -11.50 -1.26 -31.18
N ALA A 143 -11.79 -2.55 -31.36
CA ALA A 143 -11.90 -3.18 -32.68
C ALA A 143 -13.13 -2.71 -33.48
N ASN A 144 -14.19 -2.25 -32.80
CA ASN A 144 -15.44 -1.81 -33.42
C ASN A 144 -15.58 -0.28 -33.52
N MET A 145 -14.55 0.49 -33.12
CA MET A 145 -14.56 1.93 -33.34
C MET A 145 -14.19 2.22 -34.80
N PRO A 146 -15.00 3.02 -35.53
CA PRO A 146 -14.60 3.49 -36.85
C PRO A 146 -13.33 4.34 -36.72
N ALA A 147 -12.36 4.09 -37.60
CA ALA A 147 -11.19 4.95 -37.71
C ALA A 147 -11.65 6.34 -38.15
N GLU A 148 -11.40 7.36 -37.32
CA GLU A 148 -11.52 8.77 -37.71
C GLU A 148 -10.39 9.16 -38.66
#